data_AF-A0A0K8JA59-F1
#
_entry.id   AF-A0A0K8JA59-F1
#
_cell.length_a   1.000
_cell.length_b   1.000
_cell.length_c   1.000
_cell.angle_alpha   90.00
_cell.angle_beta   90.00
_cell.angle_gamma   90.00
#
_symmetry.space_group_name_H-M   'P 1'
#
loop_
_entity.id
_entity.type
_entity.pdbx_description
1 polymer ?
#
loop_
_entity_poly.entity_id
_entity_poly.type
_entity_poly.pdbx_seq_one_letter_code
_entity_poly.pdbx_strand_id
1 'polypeptide(L)'
;MIRRFLEHQFLFEELVKRDFKNKYKRTVLGVFWSMLSPLLSLLVMSMVFGQFFGRTIPHYISYLLAGQIVFSYFSDATHGGMGSLMANSHIFTKVNVPKYMFLLSRNISSLMNFSLTFIIFLLFALYDGLFFSWKIFLLLFPIICLIAFNIGVGMILSALYIFFRDIQYLYSVFTQLLVYCSAIFYNIEIFDAQLRWLFYLNPVYVYISYFRMIVLQNIIPDIYIHLLAFFYAFLSLAIGGYIYKKYNYKFLYYV
;
A
#
# COMPACT_ATOMS: atom_id res chain seq x y z
N MET A 1 -20.11 1.96 18.47
CA MET A 1 -19.11 2.21 17.41
C MET A 1 -19.77 2.38 16.03
N ILE A 2 -20.66 1.46 15.63
CA ILE A 2 -21.38 1.49 14.33
C ILE A 2 -22.29 2.73 14.18
N ARG A 3 -23.03 3.13 15.23
CA ARG A 3 -23.92 4.31 15.20
C ARG A 3 -23.18 5.64 14.95
N ARG A 4 -22.00 5.83 15.57
CA ARG A 4 -21.10 6.97 15.30
C ARG A 4 -20.51 6.94 13.88
N PHE A 5 -20.31 5.75 13.32
CA PHE A 5 -19.81 5.61 11.94
C PHE A 5 -20.88 6.03 10.92
N LEU A 6 -22.14 5.65 11.17
CA LEU A 6 -23.29 6.07 10.37
C LEU A 6 -23.56 7.58 10.46
N GLU A 7 -23.43 8.18 11.66
CA GLU A 7 -23.56 9.63 11.86
C GLU A 7 -22.52 10.45 11.07
N HIS A 8 -21.33 9.89 10.84
CA HIS A 8 -20.25 10.52 10.09
C HIS A 8 -20.05 9.93 8.69
N GLN A 9 -20.94 9.05 8.22
CA GLN A 9 -20.81 8.39 6.92
C GLN A 9 -20.81 9.41 5.78
N PHE A 10 -21.70 10.42 5.85
CA PHE A 10 -21.74 11.50 4.87
C PHE A 10 -20.40 12.25 4.79
N LEU A 11 -19.84 12.63 5.94
CA LEU A 11 -18.53 13.28 5.99
C LEU A 11 -17.43 12.37 5.43
N PHE A 12 -17.46 11.08 5.76
CA PHE A 12 -16.50 10.12 5.27
C PHE A 12 -16.53 10.00 3.74
N GLU A 13 -17.72 9.83 3.16
CA GLU A 13 -17.90 9.75 1.72
C GLU A 13 -17.42 11.03 1.02
N GLU A 14 -17.74 12.20 1.57
CA GLU A 14 -17.28 13.48 1.01
C GLU A 14 -15.76 13.65 1.14
N LEU A 15 -15.14 13.21 2.24
CA LEU A 15 -13.68 13.19 2.37
C LEU A 15 -13.05 12.27 1.33
N VAL A 16 -13.57 11.05 1.13
CA VAL A 16 -13.06 10.10 0.12
C VAL A 16 -13.19 10.69 -1.29
N LYS A 17 -14.37 11.20 -1.65
CA LYS A 17 -14.62 11.83 -2.96
C LYS A 17 -13.69 13.01 -3.18
N ARG A 18 -13.54 13.88 -2.17
CA ARG A 18 -12.66 15.05 -2.22
C ARG A 18 -11.20 14.64 -2.39
N ASP A 19 -10.73 13.67 -1.61
CA ASP A 19 -9.33 13.22 -1.64
C ASP A 19 -9.01 12.56 -2.99
N PHE A 20 -9.92 11.75 -3.54
CA PHE A 20 -9.77 11.16 -4.88
C PHE A 20 -9.82 12.21 -5.99
N LYS A 21 -10.78 13.14 -5.94
CA LYS A 21 -10.93 14.20 -6.95
C LYS A 21 -9.75 15.17 -6.91
N ASN A 22 -9.25 15.53 -5.72
CA ASN A 22 -8.12 16.43 -5.57
C ASN A 22 -6.84 15.87 -6.20
N LYS A 23 -6.64 14.55 -6.18
CA LYS A 23 -5.47 13.91 -6.80
C LYS A 23 -5.39 14.16 -8.31
N TYR A 24 -6.55 14.28 -8.99
CA TYR A 24 -6.64 14.47 -10.44
C TYR A 24 -7.11 15.88 -10.84
N LYS A 25 -7.38 16.75 -9.87
CA LYS A 25 -7.92 18.09 -10.10
C LYS A 25 -6.92 18.92 -10.88
N ARG A 26 -7.39 19.61 -11.93
CA ARG A 26 -6.59 20.47 -12.82
C ARG A 26 -5.48 19.74 -13.58
N THR A 27 -5.61 18.43 -13.78
CA THR A 27 -4.71 17.67 -14.65
C THR A 27 -5.37 17.42 -16.01
N VAL A 28 -4.60 17.49 -17.10
CA VAL A 28 -5.11 17.27 -18.46
C VAL A 28 -5.57 15.83 -18.66
N LEU A 29 -4.81 14.86 -18.14
CA LEU A 29 -5.09 13.43 -18.28
C LEU A 29 -6.01 12.86 -17.19
N GLY A 30 -6.23 13.57 -16.09
CA GLY A 30 -7.15 13.12 -15.04
C GLY A 30 -6.77 11.75 -14.46
N VAL A 31 -7.78 10.88 -14.31
CA VAL A 31 -7.67 9.53 -13.72
C VAL A 31 -6.72 8.62 -14.51
N PHE A 32 -6.48 8.88 -15.80
CA PHE A 32 -5.53 8.10 -16.60
C PHE A 32 -4.11 8.13 -16.01
N TRP A 33 -3.74 9.13 -15.22
CA TRP A 33 -2.46 9.15 -14.51
C TRP A 33 -2.26 7.97 -13.56
N SER A 34 -3.32 7.47 -12.94
CA SER A 34 -3.28 6.28 -12.06
C SER A 34 -2.80 5.03 -12.79
N MET A 35 -3.01 4.99 -14.11
CA MET A 35 -2.68 3.88 -15.00
C MET A 35 -1.35 4.13 -15.69
N LEU A 36 -1.19 5.34 -16.22
CA LEU A 36 -0.03 5.74 -17.01
C LEU A 36 1.26 5.73 -16.18
N SER A 37 1.24 6.24 -14.95
CA SER A 37 2.45 6.31 -14.12
C SER A 37 3.04 4.91 -13.81
N PRO A 38 2.25 3.92 -13.34
CA PRO A 38 2.75 2.55 -13.18
C PRO A 38 3.27 1.94 -14.48
N LEU A 39 2.58 2.14 -15.61
CA LEU A 39 2.99 1.59 -16.92
C LEU A 39 4.28 2.22 -17.45
N LEU A 40 4.47 3.53 -17.32
CA LEU A 40 5.72 4.20 -17.69
C LEU A 40 6.88 3.73 -16.81
N SER A 41 6.65 3.62 -15.49
CA SER A 41 7.67 3.09 -14.59
C SER A 41 7.97 1.63 -14.89
N LEU A 42 6.97 0.81 -15.26
CA LEU A 42 7.19 -0.57 -15.69
C LEU A 42 8.03 -0.62 -16.97
N LEU A 43 7.75 0.25 -17.95
CA LEU A 43 8.52 0.36 -19.18
C LEU A 43 9.99 0.66 -18.89
N VAL A 44 10.27 1.66 -18.06
CA VAL A 44 11.65 2.01 -17.70
C VAL A 44 12.33 0.84 -16.97
N MET A 45 11.66 0.26 -15.97
CA MET A 45 12.24 -0.82 -15.16
C MET A 45 12.44 -2.10 -15.96
N SER A 46 11.53 -2.44 -16.89
CA SER A 46 11.68 -3.60 -17.77
C SER A 46 12.79 -3.39 -18.81
N MET A 47 12.99 -2.17 -19.33
CA MET A 47 14.12 -1.89 -20.21
C MET A 47 15.46 -2.03 -19.49
N VAL A 48 15.58 -1.47 -18.28
CA VAL A 48 16.84 -1.50 -17.51
C VAL A 48 17.12 -2.90 -16.97
N PHE A 49 16.17 -3.48 -16.23
CA PHE A 49 16.41 -4.74 -15.51
C PHE A 49 16.01 -5.99 -16.29
N GLY A 50 15.18 -5.86 -17.35
CA GLY A 50 14.80 -7.00 -18.19
C GLY A 50 15.97 -7.59 -18.96
N GLN A 51 16.99 -6.80 -19.28
CA GLN A 51 18.22 -7.33 -19.88
C GLN A 51 18.99 -8.26 -18.92
N PHE A 52 18.96 -7.97 -17.62
CA PHE A 52 19.69 -8.72 -16.60
C PHE A 52 18.89 -9.93 -16.09
N PHE A 53 17.60 -9.76 -15.81
CA PHE A 53 16.76 -10.77 -15.14
C PHE A 53 15.68 -11.38 -16.03
N GLY A 54 15.43 -10.82 -17.21
CA GLY A 54 14.36 -11.29 -18.10
C GLY A 54 14.60 -12.69 -18.70
N ARG A 55 15.83 -13.20 -18.63
CA ARG A 55 16.16 -14.57 -19.06
C ARG A 55 15.99 -15.61 -17.95
N THR A 56 16.13 -15.21 -16.69
CA THR A 56 16.08 -16.10 -15.53
C THR A 56 14.70 -16.17 -14.90
N ILE A 57 13.87 -15.14 -15.06
CA ILE A 57 12.53 -15.07 -14.47
C ILE A 57 11.46 -15.17 -15.58
N PRO A 58 10.61 -16.21 -15.59
CA PRO A 58 9.52 -16.31 -16.56
C PRO A 58 8.50 -15.19 -16.32
N HIS A 59 7.91 -14.68 -17.40
CA HIS A 59 6.93 -13.58 -17.34
C HIS A 59 7.44 -12.38 -16.52
N TYR A 60 8.69 -11.99 -16.74
CA TYR A 60 9.40 -10.98 -15.95
C TYR A 60 8.66 -9.63 -15.85
N ILE A 61 7.96 -9.24 -16.92
CA ILE A 61 7.19 -7.99 -16.94
C ILE A 61 6.02 -8.08 -15.96
N SER A 62 5.26 -9.19 -15.97
CA SER A 62 4.21 -9.46 -14.99
C SER A 62 4.77 -9.58 -13.56
N TYR A 63 5.97 -10.13 -13.40
CA TYR A 63 6.66 -10.25 -12.10
C TYR A 63 7.01 -8.89 -11.50
N LEU A 64 7.53 -7.98 -12.33
CA LEU A 64 7.81 -6.60 -11.97
C LEU A 64 6.54 -5.85 -11.62
N LEU A 65 5.52 -5.94 -12.49
CA LEU A 65 4.26 -5.23 -12.32
C LEU A 65 3.55 -5.63 -11.03
N ALA A 66 3.51 -6.92 -10.70
CA ALA A 66 2.96 -7.43 -9.44
C ALA A 66 3.61 -6.77 -8.21
N GLY A 67 4.95 -6.73 -8.18
CA GLY A 67 5.68 -6.13 -7.07
C GLY A 67 5.49 -4.61 -6.99
N GLN A 68 5.54 -3.95 -8.15
CA GLN A 68 5.42 -2.50 -8.25
C GLN A 68 4.04 -1.99 -7.82
N ILE A 69 2.96 -2.70 -8.16
CA ILE A 69 1.60 -2.27 -7.79
C ILE A 69 1.36 -2.38 -6.29
N VAL A 70 1.76 -3.50 -5.68
CA VAL A 70 1.63 -3.70 -4.22
C VAL A 70 2.46 -2.65 -3.48
N PHE A 71 3.70 -2.43 -3.91
CA PHE A 71 4.57 -1.43 -3.30
C PHE A 71 4.03 0.01 -3.48
N SER A 72 3.55 0.33 -4.69
CA SER A 72 2.98 1.65 -5.00
C SER A 72 1.75 1.94 -4.12
N TYR A 73 0.89 0.95 -3.91
CA TYR A 73 -0.25 1.10 -3.00
C TYR A 73 0.19 1.33 -1.55
N PHE A 74 1.12 0.52 -1.04
CA PHE A 74 1.71 0.72 0.29
C PHE A 74 2.28 2.14 0.44
N SER A 75 3.09 2.58 -0.53
CA SER A 75 3.74 3.89 -0.51
C SER A 75 2.73 5.03 -0.55
N ASP A 76 1.77 5.03 -1.49
CA ASP A 76 0.76 6.10 -1.61
C ASP A 76 -0.18 6.16 -0.39
N ALA A 77 -0.58 5.00 0.13
CA ALA A 77 -1.48 4.91 1.28
C ALA A 77 -0.80 5.40 2.57
N THR A 78 0.46 5.03 2.80
CA THR A 78 1.19 5.41 4.02
C THR A 78 1.71 6.84 3.98
N HIS A 79 2.28 7.30 2.84
CA HIS A 79 2.67 8.71 2.67
C HIS A 79 1.46 9.64 2.74
N GLY A 80 0.38 9.28 2.06
CA GLY A 80 -0.88 10.03 2.14
C GLY A 80 -1.45 10.04 3.56
N GLY A 81 -1.44 8.88 4.23
CA GLY A 81 -1.92 8.74 5.61
C GLY A 81 -1.10 9.57 6.61
N MET A 82 0.21 9.65 6.45
CA MET A 82 1.11 10.48 7.28
C MET A 82 0.68 11.95 7.29
N GLY A 83 0.40 12.53 6.11
CA GLY A 83 -0.02 13.92 5.99
C GLY A 83 -1.51 14.19 6.23
N SER A 84 -2.35 13.13 6.33
CA SER A 84 -3.80 13.29 6.26
C SER A 84 -4.40 14.07 7.42
N LEU A 85 -3.83 13.93 8.64
CA LEU A 85 -4.30 14.71 9.78
C LEU A 85 -3.93 16.18 9.62
N MET A 86 -2.67 16.49 9.33
CA MET A 86 -2.22 17.88 9.23
C MET A 86 -2.96 18.63 8.13
N ALA A 87 -3.21 17.99 6.98
CA ALA A 87 -3.99 18.55 5.88
C ALA A 87 -5.46 18.84 6.23
N ASN A 88 -6.01 18.16 7.24
CA ASN A 88 -7.40 18.31 7.69
C ASN A 88 -7.52 18.97 9.08
N SER A 89 -6.43 19.58 9.57
CA SER A 89 -6.34 20.34 10.82
C SER A 89 -7.52 21.26 11.06
N HIS A 90 -7.87 22.06 10.05
CA HIS A 90 -8.96 23.04 10.11
C HIS A 90 -10.34 22.45 10.39
N ILE A 91 -10.56 21.17 10.07
CA ILE A 91 -11.86 20.49 10.25
C ILE A 91 -11.96 19.96 11.68
N PHE A 92 -11.00 19.16 12.12
CA PHE A 92 -11.12 18.48 13.41
C PHE A 92 -10.82 19.38 14.62
N THR A 93 -10.23 20.56 14.40
CA THR A 93 -10.12 21.62 15.43
C THR A 93 -11.45 22.30 15.72
N LYS A 94 -12.38 22.30 14.74
CA LYS A 94 -13.68 22.99 14.83
C LYS A 94 -14.85 22.05 15.06
N VAL A 95 -14.75 20.81 14.59
CA VAL A 95 -15.82 19.81 14.68
C VAL A 95 -15.28 18.58 15.39
N ASN A 96 -16.05 18.05 16.35
CA ASN A 96 -15.69 16.83 17.07
C ASN A 96 -15.91 15.60 16.17
N VAL A 97 -14.91 15.28 15.34
CA VAL A 97 -14.91 14.11 14.46
C VAL A 97 -13.76 13.15 14.82
N PRO A 98 -13.98 11.83 14.72
CA PRO A 98 -12.91 10.87 14.99
C PRO A 98 -11.74 11.03 14.01
N LYS A 99 -10.55 11.32 14.54
CA LYS A 99 -9.33 11.62 13.75
C LYS A 99 -8.88 10.49 12.82
N TYR A 100 -9.13 9.24 13.19
CA TYR A 100 -8.82 8.09 12.33
C TYR A 100 -9.61 8.09 11.01
N MET A 101 -10.74 8.82 10.92
CA MET A 101 -11.53 8.89 9.69
C MET A 101 -10.77 9.53 8.52
N PHE A 102 -9.92 10.53 8.78
CA PHE A 102 -9.11 11.16 7.74
C PHE A 102 -8.05 10.22 7.17
N LEU A 103 -7.56 9.28 7.99
CA LEU A 103 -6.61 8.27 7.52
C LEU A 103 -7.31 7.19 6.71
N LEU A 104 -8.50 6.77 7.17
CA LEU A 104 -9.34 5.83 6.44
C LEU A 104 -9.75 6.41 5.09
N SER A 105 -10.15 7.69 5.02
CA SER A 105 -10.55 8.31 3.74
C SER A 105 -9.41 8.29 2.74
N ARG A 106 -8.20 8.61 3.20
CA ARG A 106 -7.00 8.56 2.37
C ARG A 106 -6.64 7.14 1.93
N ASN A 107 -6.70 6.17 2.84
CA ASN A 107 -6.43 4.77 2.51
C ASN A 107 -7.42 4.22 1.47
N ILE A 108 -8.71 4.57 1.57
CA ILE A 108 -9.71 4.18 0.57
C ILE A 108 -9.44 4.87 -0.77
N SER A 109 -9.08 6.16 -0.76
CA SER A 109 -8.71 6.87 -2.00
C SER A 109 -7.52 6.20 -2.71
N SER A 110 -6.50 5.78 -1.96
CA SER A 110 -5.37 5.01 -2.51
C SER A 110 -5.79 3.59 -2.93
N LEU A 111 -6.72 2.95 -2.22
CA LEU A 111 -7.26 1.64 -2.58
C LEU A 111 -8.03 1.70 -3.91
N MET A 112 -8.79 2.76 -4.17
CA MET A 112 -9.45 2.96 -5.47
C MET A 112 -8.43 3.02 -6.61
N ASN A 113 -7.30 3.71 -6.40
CA ASN A 113 -6.23 3.75 -7.40
C ASN A 113 -5.57 2.38 -7.58
N PHE A 114 -5.27 1.69 -6.48
CA PHE A 114 -4.76 0.33 -6.51
C PHE A 114 -5.70 -0.60 -7.29
N SER A 115 -7.02 -0.53 -7.07
CA SER A 115 -8.01 -1.34 -7.79
C SER A 115 -7.97 -1.07 -9.30
N LEU A 116 -7.85 0.20 -9.72
CA LEU A 116 -7.70 0.55 -11.15
C LEU A 116 -6.43 -0.06 -11.74
N THR A 117 -5.29 0.11 -11.07
CA THR A 117 -4.02 -0.44 -11.55
C THR A 117 -3.98 -1.98 -11.47
N PHE A 118 -4.66 -2.57 -10.49
CA PHE A 118 -4.76 -4.02 -10.31
C PHE A 118 -5.57 -4.67 -11.43
N ILE A 119 -6.66 -4.05 -11.89
CA ILE A 119 -7.41 -4.52 -13.06
C ILE A 119 -6.51 -4.56 -14.30
N ILE A 120 -5.70 -3.52 -14.54
CA ILE A 120 -4.75 -3.50 -15.67
C ILE A 120 -3.73 -4.62 -15.54
N PHE A 121 -3.23 -4.86 -14.33
CA PHE A 121 -2.30 -5.95 -14.09
C PHE A 121 -2.92 -7.31 -14.40
N LEU A 122 -4.18 -7.55 -14.04
CA LEU A 122 -4.87 -8.78 -14.42
C LEU A 122 -5.02 -8.91 -15.94
N LEU A 123 -5.37 -7.83 -16.64
CA LEU A 123 -5.45 -7.83 -18.10
C LEU A 123 -4.09 -8.11 -18.74
N PHE A 124 -3.02 -7.53 -18.20
CA PHE A 124 -1.66 -7.75 -18.67
C PHE A 124 -1.18 -9.18 -18.43
N ALA A 125 -1.46 -9.74 -17.25
CA ALA A 125 -1.13 -11.12 -16.92
C ALA A 125 -1.86 -12.12 -17.85
N LEU A 126 -3.13 -11.86 -18.22
CA LEU A 126 -3.84 -12.65 -19.23
C LEU A 126 -3.17 -12.54 -20.61
N TYR A 127 -2.76 -11.34 -21.01
CA TYR A 127 -2.03 -11.12 -22.27
C TYR A 127 -0.67 -11.85 -22.31
N ASP A 128 0.01 -11.92 -21.16
CA ASP A 128 1.28 -12.64 -20.96
C ASP A 128 1.09 -14.18 -20.93
N GLY A 129 -0.14 -14.67 -21.10
CA GLY A 129 -0.46 -16.10 -21.15
C GLY A 129 -0.63 -16.77 -19.78
N LEU A 130 -0.74 -16.00 -18.70
CA LEU A 130 -1.00 -16.54 -17.37
C LEU A 130 -2.49 -16.88 -17.22
N PHE A 131 -2.77 -18.15 -16.96
CA PHE A 131 -4.14 -18.62 -16.72
C PHE A 131 -4.51 -18.51 -15.25
N PHE A 132 -5.57 -17.76 -14.96
CA PHE A 132 -6.10 -17.65 -13.60
C PHE A 132 -6.95 -18.86 -13.25
N SER A 133 -6.61 -19.52 -12.15
CA SER A 133 -7.47 -20.51 -11.51
C SER A 133 -8.41 -19.85 -10.50
N TRP A 134 -9.28 -20.65 -9.86
CA TRP A 134 -10.10 -20.23 -8.71
C TRP A 134 -9.26 -19.66 -7.55
N LYS A 135 -7.96 -19.95 -7.54
CA LYS A 135 -6.99 -19.43 -6.57
C LYS A 135 -6.91 -17.90 -6.54
N ILE A 136 -7.30 -17.22 -7.62
CA ILE A 136 -7.27 -15.74 -7.66
C ILE A 136 -8.15 -15.11 -6.57
N PHE A 137 -9.23 -15.78 -6.15
CA PHE A 137 -10.09 -15.30 -5.06
C PHE A 137 -9.37 -15.26 -3.70
N LEU A 138 -8.30 -16.07 -3.51
CA LEU A 138 -7.47 -15.99 -2.31
C LEU A 138 -6.66 -14.69 -2.21
N LEU A 139 -6.57 -13.87 -3.28
CA LEU A 139 -5.98 -12.54 -3.19
C LEU A 139 -6.78 -11.58 -2.31
N LEU A 140 -8.05 -11.89 -2.01
CA LEU A 140 -8.84 -11.06 -1.10
C LEU A 140 -8.21 -10.99 0.29
N PHE A 141 -7.65 -12.10 0.79
CA PHE A 141 -6.99 -12.17 2.09
C PHE A 141 -5.78 -11.23 2.24
N PRO A 142 -4.73 -11.31 1.38
CA PRO A 142 -3.59 -10.41 1.48
C PRO A 142 -3.97 -8.96 1.18
N ILE A 143 -4.99 -8.69 0.34
CA ILE A 143 -5.50 -7.33 0.11
C ILE A 143 -6.06 -6.74 1.40
N ILE A 144 -6.92 -7.48 2.12
CA ILE A 144 -7.49 -7.02 3.40
C ILE A 144 -6.38 -6.80 4.43
N CYS A 145 -5.42 -7.73 4.52
CA CYS A 145 -4.28 -7.60 5.42
C CYS A 145 -3.42 -6.39 5.06
N LEU A 146 -3.20 -6.11 3.78
CA LEU A 146 -2.44 -4.95 3.31
C LEU A 146 -3.16 -3.63 3.60
N ILE A 147 -4.49 -3.57 3.45
CA ILE A 147 -5.29 -2.41 3.84
C ILE A 147 -5.12 -2.15 5.34
N ALA A 148 -5.30 -3.18 6.17
CA ALA A 148 -5.10 -3.11 7.61
C ALA A 148 -3.68 -2.65 7.97
N PHE A 149 -2.67 -3.23 7.32
CA PHE A 149 -1.27 -2.87 7.51
C PHE A 149 -0.99 -1.40 7.21
N ASN A 150 -1.48 -0.91 6.05
CA ASN A 150 -1.34 0.48 5.62
C ASN A 150 -2.02 1.46 6.57
N ILE A 151 -3.21 1.12 7.08
CA ILE A 151 -3.91 1.94 8.08
C ILE A 151 -3.08 2.00 9.37
N GLY A 152 -2.57 0.87 9.86
CA GLY A 152 -1.76 0.82 11.07
C GLY A 152 -0.49 1.65 10.96
N VAL A 153 0.27 1.49 9.86
CA VAL A 153 1.47 2.30 9.57
C VAL A 153 1.12 3.77 9.41
N GLY A 154 0.04 4.10 8.68
CA GLY A 154 -0.43 5.47 8.52
C GLY A 154 -0.79 6.14 9.85
N MET A 155 -1.40 5.41 10.78
CA MET A 155 -1.66 5.90 12.14
C MET A 155 -0.36 6.20 12.88
N ILE A 156 0.62 5.30 12.84
CA ILE A 156 1.93 5.55 13.47
C ILE A 156 2.58 6.81 12.88
N LEU A 157 2.66 6.89 11.55
CA LEU A 157 3.34 7.97 10.84
C LEU A 157 2.66 9.33 11.01
N SER A 158 1.33 9.38 10.94
CA SER A 158 0.60 10.64 11.12
C SER A 158 0.70 11.20 12.54
N ALA A 159 0.70 10.32 13.54
CA ALA A 159 0.95 10.72 14.92
C ALA A 159 2.37 11.30 15.06
N LEU A 160 3.38 10.62 14.50
CA LEU A 160 4.76 11.11 14.49
C LEU A 160 4.90 12.44 13.74
N TYR A 161 4.22 12.60 12.59
CA TYR A 161 4.32 13.79 11.75
C TYR A 161 3.78 15.05 12.41
N ILE A 162 2.71 14.92 13.22
CA ILE A 162 2.18 16.03 14.02
C ILE A 162 3.22 16.54 15.03
N PHE A 163 3.96 15.63 15.66
CA PHE A 163 5.00 16.02 16.63
C PHE A 163 6.32 16.43 15.97
N PHE A 164 6.69 15.78 14.86
CA PHE A 164 7.96 15.94 14.17
C PHE A 164 7.76 15.96 12.65
N ARG A 165 7.80 17.14 12.05
CA ARG A 165 7.57 17.30 10.60
C ARG A 165 8.64 16.62 9.74
N ASP A 166 9.86 16.47 10.27
CA ASP A 166 10.99 15.85 9.56
C ASP A 166 10.78 14.36 9.25
N ILE A 167 9.82 13.71 9.90
CA ILE A 167 9.47 12.31 9.58
C ILE A 167 9.07 12.15 8.11
N GLN A 168 8.57 13.20 7.45
CA GLN A 168 8.24 13.14 6.02
C GLN A 168 9.47 12.90 5.14
N TYR A 169 10.59 13.56 5.44
CA TYR A 169 11.83 13.36 4.71
C TYR A 169 12.43 12.00 5.03
N LEU A 170 12.48 11.64 6.32
CA LEU A 170 13.01 10.34 6.76
C LEU A 170 12.21 9.18 6.15
N TYR A 171 10.88 9.29 6.14
CA TYR A 171 10.01 8.27 5.58
C TYR A 171 10.14 8.17 4.05
N SER A 172 10.35 9.29 3.35
CA SER A 172 10.64 9.26 1.91
C SER A 172 11.90 8.44 1.60
N VAL A 173 13.00 8.72 2.32
CA VAL A 173 14.27 7.97 2.18
C VAL A 173 14.06 6.49 2.56
N PHE A 174 13.37 6.22 3.65
CA PHE A 174 13.06 4.87 4.10
C PHE A 174 12.29 4.08 3.02
N THR A 175 11.23 4.66 2.44
CA THR A 175 10.46 4.01 1.37
C THR A 175 11.32 3.75 0.13
N GLN A 176 12.24 4.67 -0.22
CA GLN A 176 13.16 4.45 -1.33
C GLN A 176 14.09 3.26 -1.08
N LEU A 177 14.67 3.14 0.12
CA LEU A 177 15.47 1.96 0.50
C LEU A 177 14.63 0.68 0.48
N LEU A 178 13.38 0.78 0.96
CA LEU A 178 12.47 -0.36 1.04
C LEU A 178 12.13 -0.94 -0.34
N VAL A 179 12.09 -0.14 -1.40
CA VAL A 179 11.93 -0.63 -2.80
C VAL A 179 12.97 -1.70 -3.11
N TYR A 180 14.25 -1.41 -2.82
CA TYR A 180 15.36 -2.30 -3.15
C TYR A 180 15.42 -3.51 -2.22
N CYS A 181 15.05 -3.34 -0.94
CA CYS A 181 14.95 -4.45 0.02
C CYS A 181 13.73 -5.36 -0.22
N SER A 182 12.73 -4.92 -0.98
CA SER A 182 11.50 -5.69 -1.24
C SER A 182 11.61 -6.65 -2.43
N ALA A 183 12.82 -6.90 -2.94
CA ALA A 183 13.08 -7.80 -4.08
C ALA A 183 12.08 -7.61 -5.23
N ILE A 184 11.78 -6.36 -5.58
CA ILE A 184 10.83 -6.05 -6.66
C ILE A 184 11.44 -6.45 -8.00
N PHE A 185 12.74 -6.18 -8.19
CA PHE A 185 13.42 -6.36 -9.48
C PHE A 185 14.04 -7.75 -9.69
N TYR A 186 14.25 -8.52 -8.63
CA TYR A 186 15.02 -9.77 -8.68
C TYR A 186 14.34 -10.88 -7.87
N ASN A 187 14.75 -12.13 -8.10
CA ASN A 187 14.32 -13.28 -7.29
C ASN A 187 15.26 -13.46 -6.09
N ILE A 188 14.71 -13.79 -4.92
CA ILE A 188 15.48 -14.08 -3.71
C ILE A 188 16.32 -15.36 -3.82
N GLU A 189 16.04 -16.23 -4.80
CA GLU A 189 16.80 -17.46 -5.08
C GLU A 189 18.26 -17.22 -5.47
N ILE A 190 18.62 -15.99 -5.85
CA ILE A 190 20.01 -15.61 -6.15
C ILE A 190 20.87 -15.55 -4.86
N PHE A 191 20.23 -15.39 -3.70
CA PHE A 191 20.91 -15.31 -2.41
C PHE A 191 20.99 -16.67 -1.72
N ASP A 192 22.03 -16.83 -0.89
CA ASP A 192 22.20 -18.04 -0.10
C ASP A 192 21.02 -18.30 0.85
N ALA A 193 20.77 -19.57 1.17
CA ALA A 193 19.62 -20.00 1.94
C ALA A 193 19.51 -19.29 3.30
N GLN A 194 20.65 -18.99 3.92
CA GLN A 194 20.74 -18.29 5.20
C GLN A 194 20.41 -16.79 5.12
N LEU A 195 20.39 -16.17 3.94
CA LEU A 195 20.03 -14.76 3.78
C LEU A 195 18.58 -14.58 3.31
N ARG A 196 17.96 -15.62 2.73
CA ARG A 196 16.58 -15.55 2.22
C ARG A 196 15.56 -15.22 3.31
N TRP A 197 15.74 -15.69 4.55
CA TRP A 197 14.80 -15.41 5.64
C TRP A 197 14.72 -13.92 6.01
N LEU A 198 15.81 -13.15 5.80
CA LEU A 198 15.83 -11.71 6.07
C LEU A 198 14.82 -10.95 5.22
N PHE A 199 14.54 -11.42 3.99
CA PHE A 199 13.52 -10.81 3.15
C PHE A 199 12.10 -10.98 3.73
N TYR A 200 11.82 -12.06 4.45
CA TYR A 200 10.52 -12.28 5.09
C TYR A 200 10.31 -11.43 6.37
N LEU A 201 11.37 -10.80 6.89
CA LEU A 201 11.24 -9.74 7.91
C LEU A 201 10.60 -8.48 7.34
N ASN A 202 10.72 -8.25 6.03
CA ASN A 202 10.10 -7.12 5.38
C ASN A 202 8.62 -7.44 5.09
N PRO A 203 7.66 -6.78 5.76
CA PRO A 203 6.23 -7.06 5.58
C PRO A 203 5.77 -6.79 4.14
N VAL A 204 6.34 -5.78 3.47
CA VAL A 204 5.97 -5.43 2.10
C VAL A 204 6.40 -6.53 1.12
N TYR A 205 7.57 -7.14 1.35
CA TYR A 205 8.00 -8.30 0.59
C TYR A 205 7.06 -9.49 0.77
N VAL A 206 6.58 -9.76 1.99
CA VAL A 206 5.63 -10.84 2.25
C VAL A 206 4.35 -10.67 1.41
N TYR A 207 3.79 -9.47 1.35
CA TYR A 207 2.62 -9.19 0.50
C TYR A 207 2.96 -9.32 -1.00
N ILE A 208 4.10 -8.82 -1.46
CA ILE A 208 4.53 -8.96 -2.87
C ILE A 208 4.69 -10.43 -3.25
N SER A 209 5.37 -11.21 -2.41
CA SER A 209 5.56 -12.65 -2.62
C SER A 209 4.22 -13.38 -2.67
N TYR A 210 3.28 -13.02 -1.80
CA TYR A 210 1.94 -13.60 -1.78
C TYR A 210 1.21 -13.39 -3.12
N PHE A 211 1.23 -12.16 -3.64
CA PHE A 211 0.62 -11.85 -4.93
C PHE A 211 1.29 -12.63 -6.08
N ARG A 212 2.63 -12.74 -6.06
CA ARG A 212 3.38 -13.47 -7.07
C ARG A 212 3.07 -14.96 -7.07
N MET A 213 2.98 -15.59 -5.90
CA MET A 213 2.65 -17.02 -5.76
C MET A 213 1.28 -17.35 -6.36
N ILE A 214 0.27 -16.50 -6.12
CA ILE A 214 -1.08 -16.76 -6.65
C ILE A 214 -1.17 -16.45 -8.14
N VAL A 215 -0.66 -15.29 -8.59
CA VAL A 215 -0.91 -14.82 -9.96
C VAL A 215 0.05 -15.42 -10.98
N LEU A 216 1.34 -15.51 -10.63
CA LEU A 216 2.36 -16.01 -11.56
C LEU A 216 2.56 -17.52 -11.43
N GLN A 217 2.61 -18.03 -10.20
CA GLN A 217 2.90 -19.46 -9.97
C GLN A 217 1.64 -20.31 -9.86
N ASN A 218 0.47 -19.70 -9.67
CA ASN A 218 -0.80 -20.39 -9.46
C ASN A 218 -0.73 -21.39 -8.28
N ILE A 219 0.02 -21.03 -7.22
CA ILE A 219 0.22 -21.82 -6.00
C ILE A 219 -0.46 -21.09 -4.84
N ILE A 220 -1.06 -21.87 -3.92
CA ILE A 220 -1.58 -21.32 -2.67
C ILE A 220 -0.37 -21.13 -1.74
N PRO A 221 -0.11 -19.91 -1.22
CA PRO A 221 0.99 -19.70 -0.30
C PRO A 221 0.89 -20.62 0.92
N ASP A 222 2.03 -20.99 1.49
CA ASP A 222 2.04 -21.77 2.71
C ASP A 222 1.39 -21.03 3.88
N ILE A 223 0.99 -21.79 4.91
CA ILE A 223 0.34 -21.26 6.10
C ILE A 223 1.22 -20.23 6.84
N TYR A 224 2.55 -20.36 6.77
CA TYR A 224 3.46 -19.41 7.40
C TYR A 224 3.37 -18.01 6.77
N ILE A 225 3.16 -17.91 5.45
CA ILE A 225 3.02 -16.62 4.76
C ILE A 225 1.69 -15.97 5.14
N HIS A 226 0.63 -16.76 5.26
CA HIS A 226 -0.67 -16.28 5.74
C HIS A 226 -0.57 -15.72 7.16
N LEU A 227 0.08 -16.46 8.06
CA LEU A 227 0.28 -16.04 9.45
C LEU A 227 1.17 -14.80 9.55
N LEU A 228 2.25 -14.72 8.77
CA LEU A 228 3.11 -13.53 8.73
C LEU A 228 2.35 -12.31 8.23
N ALA A 229 1.60 -12.44 7.13
CA ALA A 229 0.80 -11.35 6.58
C ALA A 229 -0.25 -10.85 7.58
N PHE A 230 -0.90 -11.76 8.31
CA PHE A 230 -1.84 -11.41 9.37
C PHE A 230 -1.13 -10.77 10.57
N PHE A 231 -0.01 -11.34 11.01
CA PHE A 231 0.77 -10.85 12.14
C PHE A 231 1.22 -9.40 11.92
N TYR A 232 1.77 -9.07 10.75
CA TYR A 232 2.20 -7.71 10.44
C TYR A 232 1.03 -6.73 10.39
N ALA A 233 -0.10 -7.12 9.79
CA ALA A 233 -1.31 -6.31 9.75
C ALA A 233 -1.88 -6.04 11.15
N PHE A 234 -1.95 -7.08 11.97
CA PHE A 234 -2.44 -6.99 13.35
C PHE A 234 -1.50 -6.15 14.22
N LEU A 235 -0.19 -6.39 14.13
CA LEU A 235 0.81 -5.68 14.91
C LEU A 235 0.81 -4.18 14.59
N SER A 236 0.79 -3.80 13.31
CA SER A 236 0.79 -2.39 12.93
C SER A 236 -0.50 -1.69 13.34
N LEU A 237 -1.66 -2.34 13.22
CA LEU A 237 -2.94 -1.81 13.70
C LEU A 237 -2.98 -1.69 15.22
N ALA A 238 -2.47 -2.67 15.96
CA ALA A 238 -2.44 -2.64 17.41
C ALA A 238 -1.59 -1.48 17.93
N ILE A 239 -0.38 -1.31 17.36
CA ILE A 239 0.54 -0.21 17.72
C ILE A 239 -0.08 1.14 17.32
N GLY A 240 -0.57 1.28 16.09
CA GLY A 240 -1.19 2.51 15.60
C GLY A 240 -2.43 2.90 16.41
N GLY A 241 -3.30 1.93 16.71
CA GLY A 241 -4.48 2.11 17.55
C GLY A 241 -4.15 2.52 18.98
N TYR A 242 -3.12 1.91 19.57
CA TYR A 242 -2.63 2.28 20.91
C TYR A 242 -2.10 3.73 20.94
N ILE A 243 -1.29 4.12 19.96
CA ILE A 243 -0.77 5.49 19.83
C ILE A 243 -1.92 6.48 19.72
N TYR A 244 -2.92 6.20 18.88
CA TYR A 244 -4.08 7.07 18.73
C TYR A 244 -4.87 7.20 20.02
N LYS A 245 -5.12 6.10 20.72
CA LYS A 245 -5.83 6.13 22.00
C LYS A 245 -5.07 6.95 23.05
N LYS A 246 -3.75 6.85 23.08
CA LYS A 246 -2.89 7.54 24.05
C LYS A 246 -2.71 9.03 23.74
N TYR A 247 -2.55 9.40 22.47
CA TYR A 247 -2.17 10.76 22.05
C TYR A 247 -3.31 11.58 21.43
N ASN A 248 -4.54 11.04 21.38
CA ASN A 248 -5.68 11.71 20.75
C ASN A 248 -5.86 13.16 21.19
N TYR A 249 -5.73 13.46 22.49
CA TYR A 249 -5.88 14.81 23.02
C TYR A 249 -4.70 15.73 22.66
N LYS A 250 -3.47 15.18 22.61
CA LYS A 250 -2.26 15.96 22.30
C LYS A 250 -2.27 16.49 20.87
N PHE A 251 -2.87 15.79 19.92
CA PHE A 251 -2.91 16.24 18.53
C PHE A 251 -3.58 17.61 18.33
N LEU A 252 -4.46 18.06 19.23
CA LEU A 252 -5.08 19.39 19.14
C LEU A 252 -4.14 20.53 19.54
N TYR A 253 -3.09 20.27 20.33
CA TYR A 253 -2.17 21.30 20.81
C TYR A 253 -1.00 21.58 19.86
N TYR A 254 -0.73 20.66 18.93
CA TYR A 254 0.44 20.70 18.03
C TYR A 254 0.08 21.04 16.58
N VAL A 255 -1.19 21.33 16.33
CA VAL A 255 -1.77 21.58 15.01
C VAL A 255 -2.26 23.01 14.95
#